data_AF-A0A7S0ZSR7-F1
#
_entry.id   AF-A0A7S0ZSR7-F1
#
_cell.length_a   1.000
_cell.length_b   1.000
_cell.length_c   1.000
_cell.angle_alpha   90.00
_cell.angle_beta   90.00
_cell.angle_gamma   90.00
#
_symmetry.space_group_name_H-M   'P 1'
#
loop_
_entity.id
_entity.type
_entity.pdbx_description
1 polymer ?
#
loop_
_entity_poly.entity_id
_entity_poly.type
_entity_poly.pdbx_seq_one_letter_code
_entity_poly.pdbx_strand_id
1 'polypeptide(L)'
;NGVWVRVEIDDYVPGSTWDDDGMLCCRSEHFPHVLWPSLVEKAYAKMHTIRTADSLNESGGWESLSGGGTVEEVLSDLTGGVCGRFSTRDVTPERIFVLFYTLQRDALFVCRPSQKRCKKFGMGFDSRSPHAVNRAVPFEDQCFVQIFCGGEVADSCGVQELTVPTELIRLFPERVKDGFYWLPIADFCLYFDTVFDCRLVNSPDVGIQGMPPSRLPMASYGSEVWGDRPRPPAPPCPPFDTPALFFETVYATSGRINPNCVPEFTVQVPGNAVPCEIVCCVSQVDKRSMQIGRHREREEALLLKVYQQLEREIFSAHLVCRSNWIPVRDAMVAWKCNEGGTFKIVCEFEKDVAFNRLLFRCYSSQPFVQATAHKSLHSHRLARPPWPSDAIKWTFTGCRAETRLSSRSEPEPYNSRTDRLRRHRRHKSRCLVQ
;
A
#
# COMPACT_ATOMS: atom_id res chain seq x y z
N ASN A 1 0.88 14.05 -0.80
CA ASN A 1 1.98 14.53 -1.69
C ASN A 1 3.34 14.64 -0.98
N GLY A 2 3.74 13.69 -0.14
CA GLY A 2 5.09 13.67 0.48
C GLY A 2 5.33 14.69 1.59
N VAL A 3 4.28 15.32 2.13
CA VAL A 3 4.38 16.25 3.27
C VAL A 3 3.27 15.89 4.25
N TRP A 4 3.61 15.81 5.53
CA TRP A 4 2.65 15.65 6.62
C TRP A 4 1.90 16.96 6.87
N VAL A 5 0.58 16.88 6.93
CA VAL A 5 -0.30 18.04 7.16
C VAL A 5 -1.12 17.80 8.41
N ARG A 6 -1.04 18.71 9.37
CA ARG A 6 -1.92 18.72 10.55
C ARG A 6 -3.27 19.30 10.17
N VAL A 7 -4.34 18.55 10.43
CA VAL A 7 -5.72 18.97 10.17
C VAL A 7 -6.48 19.00 11.50
N GLU A 8 -6.92 20.18 11.89
CA GLU A 8 -7.71 20.36 13.12
C GLU A 8 -9.21 20.25 12.80
N ILE A 9 -9.94 19.51 13.61
CA ILE A 9 -11.39 19.30 13.46
C ILE A 9 -12.05 19.33 14.83
N ASP A 10 -13.32 19.75 14.87
CA ASP A 10 -14.20 19.50 16.01
C ASP A 10 -14.75 18.05 15.98
N ASP A 11 -15.44 17.64 17.04
CA ASP A 11 -15.98 16.30 17.24
C ASP A 11 -17.42 16.11 16.70
N TYR A 12 -18.01 17.12 16.06
CA TYR A 12 -19.34 16.96 15.44
C TYR A 12 -19.28 16.02 14.24
N VAL A 13 -19.98 14.90 14.32
CA VAL A 13 -20.09 13.90 13.25
C VAL A 13 -21.49 13.92 12.65
N PRO A 14 -21.65 13.79 11.31
CA PRO A 14 -22.97 13.80 10.69
C PRO A 14 -23.81 12.60 11.14
N GLY A 15 -24.98 12.90 11.70
CA GLY A 15 -25.94 11.89 12.12
C GLY A 15 -27.07 11.64 11.12
N SER A 16 -27.61 10.42 11.11
CA SER A 16 -28.82 10.09 10.33
C SER A 16 -30.05 10.23 11.21
N THR A 17 -31.08 10.92 10.71
CA THR A 17 -32.40 10.96 11.35
C THR A 17 -33.28 9.76 10.99
N TRP A 18 -32.83 8.88 10.08
CA TRP A 18 -33.63 7.81 9.46
C TRP A 18 -33.19 6.41 9.88
N ASP A 19 -32.08 6.28 10.60
CA ASP A 19 -31.50 5.00 11.02
C ASP A 19 -31.22 5.06 12.52
N ASP A 20 -31.67 4.05 13.27
CA ASP A 20 -31.52 3.98 14.74
C ASP A 20 -30.05 3.99 15.21
N ASP A 21 -29.11 3.68 14.33
CA ASP A 21 -27.65 3.62 14.58
C ASP A 21 -26.92 4.94 14.29
N GLY A 22 -27.67 6.00 13.94
CA GLY A 22 -27.32 7.40 14.20
C GLY A 22 -26.18 8.05 13.43
N MET A 23 -25.21 7.36 12.82
CA MET A 23 -24.04 7.99 12.16
C MET A 23 -23.93 7.68 10.66
N LEU A 24 -23.60 8.71 9.86
CA LEU A 24 -23.43 8.61 8.40
C LEU A 24 -21.98 8.37 7.95
N CYS A 25 -21.01 8.55 8.85
CA CYS A 25 -19.58 8.43 8.60
C CYS A 25 -19.04 7.03 8.95
N CYS A 26 -17.78 6.79 8.62
CA CYS A 26 -17.07 5.55 8.91
C CYS A 26 -17.14 5.21 10.41
N ARG A 27 -17.42 3.95 10.74
CA ARG A 27 -17.52 3.42 12.10
C ARG A 27 -16.87 2.04 12.17
N SER A 28 -16.51 1.61 13.37
CA SER A 28 -16.12 0.22 13.59
C SER A 28 -17.35 -0.63 13.88
N GLU A 29 -17.52 -1.73 13.17
CA GLU A 29 -18.57 -2.72 13.48
C GLU A 29 -18.25 -3.51 14.77
N HIS A 30 -16.96 -3.68 15.09
CA HIS A 30 -16.52 -4.42 16.28
C HIS A 30 -16.40 -3.53 17.52
N PHE A 31 -16.18 -2.23 17.32
CA PHE A 31 -16.00 -1.24 18.40
C PHE A 31 -16.89 0.00 18.18
N PRO A 32 -18.22 -0.14 18.24
CA PRO A 32 -19.17 0.91 17.84
C PRO A 32 -19.08 2.19 18.69
N HIS A 33 -18.59 2.08 19.92
CA HIS A 33 -18.43 3.23 20.83
C HIS A 33 -17.18 4.07 20.56
N VAL A 34 -16.35 3.65 19.60
CA VAL A 34 -15.09 4.30 19.28
C VAL A 34 -15.28 5.28 18.12
N LEU A 35 -15.12 6.58 18.42
CA LEU A 35 -15.41 7.68 17.49
C LEU A 35 -14.26 8.00 16.51
N TRP A 36 -13.02 7.59 16.81
CA TRP A 36 -11.85 8.03 16.04
C TRP A 36 -11.89 7.69 14.53
N PRO A 37 -12.47 6.57 14.04
CA PRO A 37 -12.55 6.32 12.61
C PRO A 37 -13.37 7.39 11.88
N SER A 38 -14.45 7.85 12.50
CA SER A 38 -15.32 8.91 11.99
C SER A 38 -14.59 10.26 11.94
N LEU A 39 -13.79 10.54 12.98
CA LEU A 39 -12.97 11.75 13.04
C LEU A 39 -11.85 11.74 11.99
N VAL A 40 -11.22 10.59 11.74
CA VAL A 40 -10.22 10.44 10.68
C VAL A 40 -10.85 10.68 9.31
N GLU A 41 -12.01 10.09 9.03
CA GLU A 41 -12.73 10.35 7.78
C GLU A 41 -13.09 11.83 7.62
N LYS A 42 -13.54 12.48 8.69
CA LYS A 42 -13.83 13.93 8.71
C LYS A 42 -12.61 14.78 8.43
N ALA A 43 -11.48 14.50 9.08
CA ALA A 43 -10.22 15.20 8.85
C ALA A 43 -9.76 15.04 7.39
N TYR A 44 -9.90 13.83 6.86
CA TYR A 44 -9.57 13.52 5.48
C TYR A 44 -10.49 14.26 4.48
N ALA A 45 -11.79 14.32 4.75
CA ALA A 45 -12.74 15.11 3.97
C ALA A 45 -12.41 16.61 4.01
N LYS A 46 -12.06 17.15 5.18
CA LYS A 46 -11.66 18.55 5.36
C LYS A 46 -10.40 18.89 4.56
N MET A 47 -9.41 18.00 4.53
CA MET A 47 -8.16 18.20 3.77
C MET A 47 -8.40 18.42 2.27
N HIS A 48 -9.45 17.82 1.73
CA HIS A 48 -9.84 17.95 0.33
C HIS A 48 -10.93 19.00 0.10
N THR A 49 -11.08 19.95 1.02
CA THR A 49 -12.04 21.05 0.89
C THR A 49 -11.36 22.33 0.40
N ILE A 50 -11.85 22.87 -0.70
CA ILE A 50 -11.46 24.17 -1.25
C ILE A 50 -12.50 25.19 -0.77
N ARG A 51 -12.08 26.15 0.05
CA ARG A 51 -12.88 27.33 0.42
C ARG A 51 -12.29 28.55 -0.27
N THR A 52 -13.01 29.11 -1.23
CA THR A 52 -12.65 30.38 -1.88
C THR A 52 -13.38 31.52 -1.21
N ALA A 53 -12.83 32.74 -1.27
CA ALA A 53 -13.50 33.95 -0.74
C ALA A 53 -14.86 34.21 -1.41
N ASP A 54 -15.00 33.78 -2.67
CA ASP A 54 -16.27 33.73 -3.37
C ASP A 54 -16.94 32.37 -3.11
N SER A 55 -18.06 32.38 -2.39
CA SER A 55 -18.83 31.21 -1.99
C SER A 55 -19.40 30.37 -3.15
N LEU A 56 -19.34 30.90 -4.38
CA LEU A 56 -19.84 30.25 -5.60
C LEU A 56 -18.95 29.11 -6.11
N ASN A 57 -17.70 29.02 -5.66
CA ASN A 57 -16.72 27.99 -6.09
C ASN A 57 -16.25 27.07 -4.95
N GLU A 58 -16.96 27.06 -3.82
CA GLU A 58 -16.66 26.11 -2.74
C GLU A 58 -16.87 24.68 -3.23
N SER A 59 -15.87 23.83 -3.00
CA SER A 59 -15.92 22.43 -3.42
C SER A 59 -15.16 21.55 -2.43
N GLY A 60 -15.55 20.29 -2.32
CA GLY A 60 -14.84 19.30 -1.52
C GLY A 60 -15.66 18.69 -0.38
N GLY A 61 -15.04 18.47 0.78
CA GLY A 61 -15.68 17.77 1.90
C GLY A 61 -15.90 16.28 1.63
N TRP A 62 -16.92 15.67 2.23
CA TRP A 62 -17.22 14.24 2.02
C TRP A 62 -17.59 13.93 0.56
N GLU A 63 -18.10 14.90 -0.20
CA GLU A 63 -18.35 14.72 -1.63
C GLU A 63 -17.08 14.48 -2.44
N SER A 64 -15.94 15.05 -2.02
CA SER A 64 -14.64 14.76 -2.66
C SER A 64 -14.23 13.29 -2.49
N LEU A 65 -14.61 12.68 -1.36
CA LEU A 65 -14.35 11.27 -1.07
C LEU A 65 -15.31 10.36 -1.87
N SER A 66 -16.53 10.84 -2.16
CA SER A 66 -17.60 10.08 -2.83
C SER A 66 -17.29 9.69 -4.29
N GLY A 67 -16.39 10.43 -4.95
CA GLY A 67 -15.87 10.13 -6.30
C GLY A 67 -15.12 8.80 -6.38
N GLY A 68 -14.75 8.25 -5.23
CA GLY A 68 -14.01 7.00 -5.09
C GLY A 68 -12.51 7.26 -5.05
N GLY A 69 -11.86 6.72 -4.01
CA GLY A 69 -10.42 6.55 -3.93
C GLY A 69 -9.99 5.13 -4.28
N THR A 70 -8.69 4.93 -4.38
CA THR A 70 -8.08 3.60 -4.33
C THR A 70 -7.59 3.30 -2.91
N VAL A 71 -7.42 2.02 -2.57
CA VAL A 71 -6.95 1.64 -1.22
C VAL A 71 -5.53 2.15 -1.00
N GLU A 72 -4.71 2.08 -2.04
CA GLU A 72 -3.31 2.50 -2.04
C GLU A 72 -3.13 4.00 -1.77
N GLU A 73 -4.02 4.84 -2.29
CA GLU A 73 -3.99 6.29 -2.01
C GLU A 73 -4.18 6.57 -0.52
N VAL A 74 -5.21 5.96 0.07
CA VAL A 74 -5.52 6.16 1.49
C VAL A 74 -4.42 5.58 2.37
N LEU A 75 -3.88 4.40 2.02
CA LEU A 75 -2.72 3.84 2.72
C LEU A 75 -1.52 4.78 2.66
N SER A 76 -1.16 5.28 1.48
CA SER A 76 -0.08 6.26 1.31
C SER A 76 -0.33 7.56 2.10
N ASP A 77 -1.56 8.07 2.10
CA ASP A 77 -1.89 9.36 2.72
C ASP A 77 -1.95 9.29 4.26
N LEU A 78 -2.38 8.16 4.82
CA LEU A 78 -2.47 7.97 6.28
C LEU A 78 -1.16 7.47 6.90
N THR A 79 -0.25 6.90 6.11
CA THR A 79 1.01 6.33 6.63
C THR A 79 2.26 7.06 6.15
N GLY A 80 2.18 7.86 5.09
CA GLY A 80 3.34 8.37 4.37
C GLY A 80 4.10 7.28 3.59
N GLY A 81 3.60 6.04 3.59
CA GLY A 81 4.22 4.88 2.98
C GLY A 81 4.22 4.88 1.46
N VAL A 82 4.72 3.78 0.90
CA VAL A 82 4.75 3.53 -0.55
C VAL A 82 3.90 2.33 -0.88
N CYS A 83 2.87 2.53 -1.71
CA CYS A 83 1.87 1.52 -1.99
C CYS A 83 1.95 0.95 -3.40
N GLY A 84 1.60 -0.32 -3.53
CA GLY A 84 1.36 -1.02 -4.78
C GLY A 84 0.33 -2.14 -4.61
N ARG A 85 0.02 -2.86 -5.69
CA ARG A 85 -0.88 -4.01 -5.62
C ARG A 85 -0.38 -5.18 -6.46
N PHE A 86 -0.74 -6.38 -6.06
CA PHE A 86 -0.52 -7.59 -6.85
C PHE A 86 -1.69 -8.55 -6.73
N SER A 87 -1.77 -9.48 -7.68
CA SER A 87 -2.77 -10.55 -7.61
C SER A 87 -2.17 -11.81 -6.99
N THR A 88 -2.92 -12.45 -6.11
CA THR A 88 -2.55 -13.74 -5.52
C THR A 88 -2.48 -14.87 -6.56
N ARG A 89 -3.01 -14.65 -7.77
CA ARG A 89 -2.95 -15.62 -8.88
C ARG A 89 -1.63 -15.61 -9.63
N ASP A 90 -0.85 -14.55 -9.49
CA ASP A 90 0.41 -14.39 -10.21
C ASP A 90 1.63 -14.85 -9.39
N VAL A 91 1.40 -15.34 -8.16
CA VAL A 91 2.42 -15.69 -7.19
C VAL A 91 1.99 -16.94 -6.44
N THR A 92 2.93 -17.83 -6.12
CA THR A 92 2.61 -19.04 -5.34
C THR A 92 2.33 -18.70 -3.88
N PRO A 93 1.50 -19.50 -3.17
CA PRO A 93 1.17 -19.25 -1.77
C PRO A 93 2.39 -19.11 -0.87
N GLU A 94 3.42 -19.95 -1.05
CA GLU A 94 4.63 -19.97 -0.21
C GLU A 94 5.40 -18.65 -0.34
N ARG A 95 5.47 -18.09 -1.55
CA ARG A 95 6.13 -16.80 -1.80
C ARG A 95 5.35 -15.65 -1.20
N ILE A 96 4.02 -15.70 -1.21
CA ILE A 96 3.16 -14.72 -0.54
C ILE A 96 3.33 -14.82 0.99
N PHE A 97 3.37 -16.03 1.53
CA PHE A 97 3.64 -16.24 2.96
C PHE A 97 4.98 -15.66 3.37
N VAL A 98 6.06 -15.96 2.62
CA VAL A 98 7.39 -15.39 2.92
C VAL A 98 7.35 -13.87 2.90
N LEU A 99 6.64 -13.25 1.95
CA LEU A 99 6.45 -11.80 1.92
C LEU A 99 5.77 -11.29 3.19
N PHE A 100 4.62 -11.86 3.56
CA PHE A 100 3.88 -11.47 4.76
C PHE A 100 4.70 -11.69 6.03
N TYR A 101 5.29 -12.87 6.18
CA TYR A 101 6.08 -13.23 7.35
C TYR A 101 7.29 -12.31 7.54
N THR A 102 8.00 -12.02 6.45
CA THR A 102 9.22 -11.19 6.46
C THR A 102 8.90 -9.73 6.74
N LEU A 103 7.77 -9.22 6.24
CA LEU A 103 7.48 -7.79 6.21
C LEU A 103 6.34 -7.35 7.13
N GLN A 104 5.74 -8.24 7.91
CA GLN A 104 4.61 -7.92 8.79
C GLN A 104 4.87 -6.81 9.82
N ARG A 105 6.14 -6.41 10.04
CA ARG A 105 6.54 -5.26 10.87
C ARG A 105 6.82 -3.98 10.09
N ASP A 106 7.01 -4.08 8.78
CA ASP A 106 7.49 -3.01 7.92
C ASP A 106 6.52 -2.69 6.78
N ALA A 107 5.38 -3.38 6.72
CA ALA A 107 4.38 -3.23 5.68
C ALA A 107 2.97 -3.51 6.20
N LEU A 108 2.00 -2.77 5.67
CA LEU A 108 0.59 -3.08 5.80
C LEU A 108 0.12 -3.84 4.57
N PHE A 109 -0.55 -4.96 4.79
CA PHE A 109 -1.15 -5.75 3.72
C PHE A 109 -2.67 -5.71 3.82
N VAL A 110 -3.30 -4.98 2.90
CA VAL A 110 -4.76 -5.00 2.76
C VAL A 110 -5.11 -5.98 1.64
N CYS A 111 -6.10 -6.82 1.85
CA CYS A 111 -6.47 -7.86 0.91
C CYS A 111 -7.94 -7.73 0.51
N ARG A 112 -8.28 -8.28 -0.66
CA ARG A 112 -9.64 -8.29 -1.18
C ARG A 112 -10.11 -9.71 -1.49
N PRO A 113 -11.26 -10.13 -0.93
CA PRO A 113 -11.88 -11.39 -1.31
C PRO A 113 -12.39 -11.38 -2.75
N SER A 114 -12.17 -12.49 -3.45
CA SER A 114 -12.68 -12.70 -4.79
C SER A 114 -14.11 -13.19 -4.74
N GLN A 115 -15.07 -12.29 -4.99
CA GLN A 115 -16.49 -12.61 -4.89
C GLN A 115 -16.90 -13.83 -5.75
N LYS A 116 -16.29 -14.01 -6.93
CA LYS A 116 -16.56 -15.16 -7.80
C LYS A 116 -16.11 -16.49 -7.16
N ARG A 117 -14.93 -16.52 -6.54
CA ARG A 117 -14.39 -17.73 -5.91
C ARG A 117 -15.08 -18.01 -4.58
N CYS A 118 -15.30 -16.97 -3.78
CA CYS A 118 -16.04 -17.12 -2.53
C CYS A 118 -17.42 -17.74 -2.80
N LYS A 119 -18.17 -17.21 -3.78
CA LYS A 119 -19.45 -17.83 -4.21
C LYS A 119 -19.31 -19.27 -4.71
N LYS A 120 -18.27 -19.57 -5.49
CA LYS A 120 -18.03 -20.91 -6.03
C LYS A 120 -17.80 -21.94 -4.91
N PHE A 121 -17.12 -21.54 -3.84
CA PHE A 121 -16.79 -22.40 -2.70
C PHE A 121 -17.74 -22.21 -1.51
N GLY A 122 -18.86 -21.50 -1.68
CA GLY A 122 -19.83 -21.27 -0.61
C GLY A 122 -19.35 -20.35 0.52
N MET A 123 -18.24 -19.63 0.34
CA MET A 123 -17.65 -18.77 1.36
C MET A 123 -18.40 -17.44 1.51
N GLY A 124 -18.71 -17.09 2.76
CA GLY A 124 -19.44 -15.88 3.14
C GLY A 124 -18.64 -14.56 3.10
N PHE A 125 -17.37 -14.55 2.71
CA PHE A 125 -16.53 -13.35 2.78
C PHE A 125 -17.14 -12.16 2.03
N ASP A 126 -17.44 -11.08 2.75
CA ASP A 126 -17.90 -9.84 2.12
C ASP A 126 -16.73 -9.13 1.46
N SER A 127 -16.68 -9.28 0.15
CA SER A 127 -15.73 -8.60 -0.72
C SER A 127 -15.79 -7.06 -0.71
N ARG A 128 -16.75 -6.47 0.01
CA ARG A 128 -16.87 -5.01 0.25
C ARG A 128 -16.26 -4.57 1.58
N SER A 129 -16.14 -5.49 2.54
CA SER A 129 -15.51 -5.20 3.83
C SER A 129 -13.99 -5.16 3.67
N PRO A 130 -13.29 -4.22 4.34
CA PRO A 130 -11.84 -4.19 4.31
C PRO A 130 -11.29 -5.42 5.03
N HIS A 131 -10.33 -6.09 4.41
CA HIS A 131 -9.60 -7.18 5.02
C HIS A 131 -8.12 -6.82 5.10
N ALA A 132 -7.46 -7.08 6.21
CA ALA A 132 -6.03 -6.82 6.38
C ALA A 132 -5.34 -8.04 6.96
N VAL A 133 -4.12 -8.33 6.50
CA VAL A 133 -3.29 -9.36 7.13
C VAL A 133 -2.74 -8.77 8.42
N ASN A 134 -3.11 -9.36 9.56
CA ASN A 134 -2.62 -8.94 10.86
C ASN A 134 -1.23 -9.55 11.13
N ARG A 135 -1.04 -10.83 10.78
CA ARG A 135 0.22 -11.56 10.98
C ARG A 135 0.28 -12.81 10.11
N ALA A 136 1.49 -13.31 9.91
CA ALA A 136 1.77 -14.60 9.29
C ALA A 136 2.66 -15.43 10.23
N VAL A 137 2.29 -16.70 10.43
CA VAL A 137 2.93 -17.58 11.42
C VAL A 137 3.11 -18.99 10.84
N PRO A 138 4.32 -19.57 10.89
CA PRO A 138 4.51 -20.99 10.66
C PRO A 138 4.12 -21.77 11.92
N PHE A 139 3.35 -22.85 11.74
CA PHE A 139 2.90 -23.72 12.84
C PHE A 139 2.77 -25.15 12.32
N GLU A 140 3.41 -26.11 13.00
CA GLU A 140 3.37 -27.54 12.65
C GLU A 140 3.58 -27.82 11.15
N ASP A 141 4.68 -27.27 10.60
CA ASP A 141 5.06 -27.38 9.17
C ASP A 141 4.08 -26.77 8.16
N GLN A 142 3.05 -26.08 8.63
CA GLN A 142 2.09 -25.34 7.81
C GLN A 142 2.24 -23.83 8.01
N CYS A 143 1.76 -23.10 7.02
CA CYS A 143 1.86 -21.64 6.95
C CYS A 143 0.47 -21.03 7.10
N PHE A 144 0.26 -20.26 8.18
CA PHE A 144 -1.03 -19.64 8.48
C PHE A 144 -0.94 -18.11 8.43
N VAL A 145 -2.04 -17.49 8.07
CA VAL A 145 -2.22 -16.04 8.08
C VAL A 145 -3.43 -15.70 8.93
N GLN A 146 -3.28 -14.70 9.80
CA GLN A 146 -4.40 -14.13 10.53
C GLN A 146 -4.87 -12.90 9.79
N ILE A 147 -6.17 -12.84 9.53
CA ILE A 147 -6.83 -11.77 8.79
C ILE A 147 -7.77 -11.03 9.75
N PHE A 148 -7.73 -9.71 9.70
CA PHE A 148 -8.74 -8.83 10.28
C PHE A 148 -9.77 -8.47 9.21
N CYS A 149 -11.06 -8.59 9.52
CA CYS A 149 -12.16 -8.07 8.70
C CYS A 149 -12.84 -6.92 9.45
N GLY A 150 -12.86 -5.73 8.85
CA GLY A 150 -13.48 -4.55 9.47
C GLY A 150 -15.01 -4.50 9.38
N GLY A 151 -15.64 -5.43 8.65
CA GLY A 151 -17.10 -5.58 8.63
C GLY A 151 -17.55 -6.70 9.56
N GLU A 152 -18.86 -6.96 9.59
CA GLU A 152 -19.39 -8.19 10.20
C GLU A 152 -18.64 -9.38 9.59
N VAL A 153 -17.98 -10.17 10.46
CA VAL A 153 -17.41 -11.44 10.04
C VAL A 153 -18.62 -12.34 9.79
N ALA A 154 -19.07 -12.36 8.52
CA ALA A 154 -19.94 -13.42 8.07
C ALA A 154 -19.21 -14.70 8.44
N ASP A 155 -19.83 -15.47 9.33
CA ASP A 155 -19.37 -16.76 9.83
C ASP A 155 -18.57 -17.42 8.71
N SER A 156 -17.28 -17.70 8.94
CA SER A 156 -16.31 -18.07 7.89
C SER A 156 -16.60 -19.44 7.26
N CYS A 157 -17.86 -19.86 7.30
CA CYS A 157 -18.43 -21.14 6.94
C CYS A 157 -17.73 -22.29 7.67
N GLY A 158 -17.21 -22.03 8.88
CA GLY A 158 -16.47 -23.02 9.63
C GLY A 158 -15.02 -23.22 9.16
N VAL A 159 -14.48 -22.43 8.21
CA VAL A 159 -13.16 -22.73 7.63
C VAL A 159 -12.07 -22.68 8.68
N GLN A 160 -12.09 -21.69 9.57
CA GLN A 160 -11.13 -21.65 10.67
C GLN A 160 -11.27 -22.90 11.56
N GLU A 161 -12.49 -23.28 11.90
CA GLU A 161 -12.80 -24.42 12.76
C GLU A 161 -12.39 -25.76 12.14
N LEU A 162 -12.35 -25.85 10.81
CA LEU A 162 -12.01 -27.07 10.07
C LEU A 162 -10.53 -27.19 9.71
N THR A 163 -9.86 -26.07 9.42
CA THR A 163 -8.50 -26.10 8.82
C THR A 163 -7.42 -25.54 9.72
N VAL A 164 -7.76 -24.90 10.84
CA VAL A 164 -6.79 -24.25 11.73
C VAL A 164 -6.70 -24.98 13.08
N PRO A 165 -5.49 -25.37 13.52
CA PRO A 165 -5.29 -25.96 14.84
C PRO A 165 -5.79 -25.06 15.98
N THR A 166 -6.49 -25.65 16.95
CA THR A 166 -7.04 -24.89 18.09
C THR A 166 -5.94 -24.30 18.97
N GLU A 167 -4.80 -24.98 19.04
CA GLU A 167 -3.58 -24.58 19.73
C GLU A 167 -3.05 -23.24 19.17
N LEU A 168 -3.03 -23.10 17.84
CA LEU A 168 -2.62 -21.86 17.18
C LEU A 168 -3.57 -20.71 17.52
N ILE A 169 -4.88 -20.95 17.53
CA ILE A 169 -5.88 -19.94 17.87
C ILE A 169 -5.70 -19.47 19.32
N ARG A 170 -5.40 -20.39 20.24
CA ARG A 170 -5.18 -20.09 21.66
C ARG A 170 -3.88 -19.35 21.94
N LEU A 171 -2.86 -19.50 21.09
CA LEU A 171 -1.55 -18.90 21.26
C LEU A 171 -1.57 -17.37 21.20
N PHE A 172 -2.47 -16.79 20.41
CA PHE A 172 -2.57 -15.35 20.19
C PHE A 172 -3.79 -14.76 20.89
N PRO A 173 -3.81 -13.46 21.24
CA PRO A 173 -4.92 -12.84 21.96
C PRO A 173 -6.12 -12.52 21.07
N GLU A 174 -5.94 -12.26 19.77
CA GLU A 174 -7.02 -11.83 18.90
C GLU A 174 -8.04 -12.95 18.65
N ARG A 175 -9.32 -12.57 18.57
CA ARG A 175 -10.46 -13.50 18.49
C ARG A 175 -11.39 -13.15 17.33
N VAL A 176 -12.19 -14.14 16.93
CA VAL A 176 -13.23 -14.02 15.89
C VAL A 176 -14.25 -12.94 16.23
N LYS A 177 -14.65 -12.84 17.50
CA LYS A 177 -15.56 -11.80 17.99
C LYS A 177 -15.03 -10.37 17.80
N ASP A 178 -13.72 -10.20 17.66
CA ASP A 178 -13.05 -8.91 17.48
C ASP A 178 -12.72 -8.66 16.00
N GLY A 179 -13.21 -9.51 15.09
CA GLY A 179 -12.99 -9.39 13.64
C GLY A 179 -11.81 -10.20 13.10
N PHE A 180 -11.11 -10.98 13.93
CA PHE A 180 -9.89 -11.70 13.53
C PHE A 180 -10.14 -13.19 13.32
N TYR A 181 -9.66 -13.71 12.19
CA TYR A 181 -9.72 -15.14 11.92
C TYR A 181 -8.45 -15.63 11.22
N TRP A 182 -8.23 -16.94 11.27
CA TRP A 182 -7.07 -17.60 10.70
C TRP A 182 -7.44 -18.36 9.43
N LEU A 183 -6.48 -18.44 8.51
CA LEU A 183 -6.55 -19.28 7.32
C LEU A 183 -5.17 -19.89 7.03
N PRO A 184 -5.11 -21.13 6.52
CA PRO A 184 -3.94 -21.60 5.80
C PRO A 184 -3.63 -20.67 4.61
N ILE A 185 -2.35 -20.46 4.30
CA ILE A 185 -1.97 -19.58 3.18
C ILE A 185 -2.55 -20.05 1.83
N ALA A 186 -2.72 -21.36 1.65
CA ALA A 186 -3.34 -21.93 0.45
C ALA A 186 -4.80 -21.45 0.30
N ASP A 187 -5.57 -21.50 1.38
CA ASP A 187 -6.96 -21.04 1.42
C ASP A 187 -7.05 -19.52 1.23
N PHE A 188 -6.13 -18.77 1.84
CA PHE A 188 -6.02 -17.33 1.58
C PHE A 188 -5.85 -17.06 0.07
N CYS A 189 -4.93 -17.74 -0.59
CA CYS A 189 -4.70 -17.55 -2.03
C CYS A 189 -5.88 -18.04 -2.89
N LEU A 190 -6.63 -19.03 -2.39
CA LEU A 190 -7.85 -19.54 -3.03
C LEU A 190 -8.99 -18.52 -2.99
N TYR A 191 -9.16 -17.81 -1.88
CA TYR A 191 -10.30 -16.90 -1.68
C TYR A 191 -10.00 -15.44 -2.03
N PHE A 192 -8.81 -14.92 -1.71
CA PHE A 192 -8.42 -13.51 -1.90
C PHE A 192 -7.74 -13.30 -3.25
N ASP A 193 -8.12 -12.27 -4.03
CA ASP A 193 -7.60 -12.03 -5.39
C ASP A 193 -6.56 -10.92 -5.50
N THR A 194 -6.71 -9.85 -4.74
CA THR A 194 -5.83 -8.69 -4.76
C THR A 194 -5.27 -8.45 -3.37
N VAL A 195 -3.97 -8.19 -3.31
CA VAL A 195 -3.26 -7.71 -2.13
C VAL A 195 -2.68 -6.34 -2.45
N PHE A 196 -2.92 -5.39 -1.57
CA PHE A 196 -2.34 -4.06 -1.54
C PHE A 196 -1.18 -4.10 -0.54
N ASP A 197 0.02 -3.81 -1.04
CA ASP A 197 1.28 -3.77 -0.27
C ASP A 197 1.61 -2.30 -0.01
N CYS A 198 1.65 -1.89 1.26
CA CYS A 198 2.07 -0.55 1.67
C CYS A 198 3.32 -0.65 2.54
N ARG A 199 4.45 -0.16 2.03
CA ARG A 199 5.72 -0.12 2.77
C ARG A 199 5.77 1.06 3.72
N LEU A 200 5.98 0.75 5.00
CA LEU A 200 6.08 1.69 6.10
C LEU A 200 7.51 2.27 6.18
N VAL A 201 7.88 3.03 5.16
CA VAL A 201 9.24 3.58 5.02
C VAL A 201 9.55 4.72 6.01
N ASN A 202 8.52 5.44 6.44
CA ASN A 202 8.61 6.60 7.34
C ASN A 202 7.90 6.36 8.68
N SER A 203 7.65 5.10 9.03
CA SER A 203 7.02 4.75 10.31
C SER A 203 8.03 4.05 11.21
N PRO A 204 7.86 4.15 12.54
CA PRO A 204 8.58 3.29 13.46
C PRO A 204 8.14 1.82 13.28
N ASP A 205 8.86 0.92 13.93
CA ASP A 205 8.49 -0.50 14.00
C ASP A 205 7.08 -0.68 14.59
N VAL A 206 6.19 -1.34 13.85
CA VAL A 206 4.80 -1.59 14.24
C VAL A 206 4.56 -3.02 14.75
N GLY A 207 5.62 -3.73 15.13
CA GLY A 207 5.53 -5.10 15.56
C GLY A 207 4.67 -5.31 16.81
N ILE A 208 3.85 -6.35 16.78
CA ILE A 208 3.03 -6.81 17.90
C ILE A 208 3.58 -8.13 18.46
N GLN A 209 3.10 -8.53 19.65
CA GLN A 209 3.55 -9.75 20.32
C GLN A 209 3.42 -10.97 19.39
N GLY A 210 4.50 -11.75 19.29
CA GLY A 210 4.55 -12.97 18.48
C GLY A 210 4.91 -12.77 17.00
N MET A 211 5.18 -11.54 16.58
CA MET A 211 5.85 -11.28 15.30
C MET A 211 7.35 -11.61 15.39
N PRO A 212 8.02 -11.93 14.26
CA PRO A 212 9.46 -12.12 14.23
C PRO A 212 10.21 -10.86 14.70
N PRO A 213 11.51 -10.98 15.05
CA PRO A 213 12.34 -9.82 15.33
C PRO A 213 12.36 -8.82 14.17
N SER A 214 12.54 -7.53 14.47
CA SER A 214 12.70 -6.54 13.41
C SER A 214 13.93 -6.85 12.56
N ARG A 215 13.79 -6.67 11.24
CA ARG A 215 14.86 -6.93 10.27
C ARG A 215 15.84 -5.78 10.15
N LEU A 216 15.42 -4.57 10.52
CA LEU A 216 16.20 -3.36 10.32
C LEU A 216 16.90 -2.98 11.63
N PRO A 217 18.24 -2.87 11.65
CA PRO A 217 19.01 -2.64 12.89
C PRO A 217 18.61 -1.37 13.66
N MET A 218 18.13 -0.34 12.96
CA MET A 218 17.71 0.92 13.60
C MET A 218 16.36 0.82 14.34
N ALA A 219 15.55 -0.21 14.07
CA ALA A 219 14.29 -0.44 14.79
C ALA A 219 14.49 -0.86 16.26
N SER A 220 15.64 -1.43 16.59
CA SER A 220 15.91 -2.01 17.91
C SER A 220 16.09 -0.96 19.02
N TYR A 221 16.31 0.32 18.67
CA TYR A 221 16.51 1.39 19.65
C TYR A 221 15.23 1.83 20.38
N GLY A 222 14.05 1.35 19.98
CA GLY A 222 12.78 1.63 20.67
C GLY A 222 12.10 0.40 21.31
N SER A 223 12.65 -0.81 21.14
CA SER A 223 12.05 -2.05 21.63
C SER A 223 12.85 -2.66 22.76
N GLU A 224 12.97 -1.93 23.88
CA GLU A 224 13.31 -2.61 25.14
C GLU A 224 12.16 -3.55 25.54
N VAL A 225 12.54 -4.79 25.82
CA VAL A 225 11.69 -5.92 26.16
C VAL A 225 10.88 -5.61 27.41
N TRP A 226 9.55 -5.45 27.27
CA TRP A 226 8.61 -5.37 28.39
C TRP A 226 8.43 -6.75 29.03
N GLY A 227 9.42 -7.16 29.83
CA GLY A 227 9.31 -8.31 30.73
C GLY A 227 8.63 -7.92 32.05
N ASP A 228 7.55 -8.63 32.40
CA ASP A 228 7.00 -8.95 33.73
C ASP A 228 7.02 -7.92 34.89
N ARG A 229 7.09 -6.62 34.62
CA ARG A 229 6.89 -5.59 35.64
C ARG A 229 5.44 -5.08 35.66
N PRO A 230 4.89 -4.77 36.85
CA PRO A 230 3.54 -4.23 36.98
C PRO A 230 3.40 -2.96 36.13
N ARG A 231 2.30 -2.87 35.37
CA ARG A 231 2.03 -1.78 34.42
C ARG A 231 2.30 -0.40 35.07
N PRO A 232 3.30 0.37 34.58
CA PRO A 232 3.32 1.80 34.83
C PRO A 232 2.13 2.45 34.10
N PRO A 233 1.72 3.68 34.47
CA PRO A 233 0.79 4.45 33.65
C PRO A 233 1.33 4.50 32.21
N ALA A 234 0.42 4.38 31.24
CA ALA A 234 0.74 4.31 29.82
C ALA A 234 1.87 5.29 29.46
N PRO A 235 2.95 4.84 28.78
CA PRO A 235 4.00 5.75 28.41
C PRO A 235 3.40 6.85 27.52
N PRO A 236 3.84 8.11 27.67
CA PRO A 236 3.50 9.14 26.70
C PRO A 236 3.88 8.61 25.31
N CYS A 237 3.05 8.88 24.30
CA CYS A 237 3.35 8.56 22.90
C CYS A 237 4.84 8.82 22.62
N PRO A 238 5.57 7.87 21.97
CA PRO A 238 6.95 8.13 21.63
C PRO A 238 6.99 9.47 20.87
N PRO A 239 7.92 10.37 21.20
CA PRO A 239 8.04 11.62 20.48
C PRO A 239 8.18 11.32 18.98
N PHE A 240 7.71 12.24 18.15
CA PHE A 240 7.90 12.25 16.70
C PHE A 240 9.39 12.14 16.25
N ASP A 241 10.33 12.01 17.20
CA ASP A 241 11.78 11.99 17.05
C ASP A 241 12.38 10.58 16.94
N THR A 242 11.56 9.53 16.80
CA THR A 242 12.11 8.20 16.50
C THR A 242 12.65 8.21 15.06
N PRO A 243 13.94 7.92 14.81
CA PRO A 243 14.49 8.01 13.47
C PRO A 243 13.75 7.06 12.52
N ALA A 244 13.41 7.58 11.34
CA ALA A 244 12.79 6.77 10.30
C ALA A 244 13.68 5.56 9.97
N LEU A 245 13.05 4.41 9.71
CA LEU A 245 13.75 3.17 9.38
C LEU A 245 14.53 3.25 8.07
N PHE A 246 14.16 4.20 7.20
CA PHE A 246 14.76 4.42 5.89
C PHE A 246 15.33 5.83 5.74
N PHE A 247 16.38 5.94 4.95
CA PHE A 247 16.92 7.19 4.45
C PHE A 247 16.12 7.63 3.23
N GLU A 248 15.54 8.83 3.28
CA GLU A 248 14.66 9.36 2.24
C GLU A 248 15.40 10.31 1.29
N THR A 249 15.08 10.21 0.00
CA THR A 249 15.41 11.22 -1.01
C THR A 249 14.16 11.54 -1.83
N VAL A 250 13.83 12.83 -1.95
CA VAL A 250 12.64 13.30 -2.67
C VAL A 250 13.04 14.22 -3.81
N TYR A 251 12.48 13.95 -4.99
CA TYR A 251 12.59 14.82 -6.16
C TYR A 251 11.21 15.22 -6.65
N ALA A 252 11.05 16.49 -6.98
CA ALA A 252 9.88 16.98 -7.68
C ALA A 252 10.31 17.47 -9.06
N THR A 253 9.65 16.99 -10.11
CA THR A 253 9.91 17.49 -11.46
C THR A 253 9.43 18.93 -11.60
N SER A 254 10.18 19.75 -12.33
CA SER A 254 9.77 21.10 -12.71
C SER A 254 9.28 21.15 -14.16
N GLY A 255 8.19 21.90 -14.37
CA GLY A 255 7.59 22.10 -15.69
C GLY A 255 6.76 20.91 -16.18
N ARG A 256 6.23 21.06 -17.40
CA ARG A 256 5.35 20.07 -18.03
C ARG A 256 6.17 18.85 -18.48
N ILE A 257 5.79 17.69 -17.99
CA ILE A 257 6.35 16.39 -18.36
C ILE A 257 5.51 15.81 -19.48
N ASN A 258 6.18 15.28 -20.50
CA ASN A 258 5.57 14.57 -21.62
C ASN A 258 6.52 13.43 -22.05
N PRO A 259 6.14 12.56 -22.99
CA PRO A 259 6.97 11.42 -23.40
C PRO A 259 8.31 11.78 -24.03
N ASN A 260 8.52 13.05 -24.42
CA ASN A 260 9.80 13.54 -24.93
C ASN A 260 10.70 14.12 -23.83
N CYS A 261 10.19 14.27 -22.61
CA CYS A 261 10.90 14.85 -21.46
C CYS A 261 10.58 14.04 -20.19
N VAL A 262 10.82 12.74 -20.28
CA VAL A 262 10.49 11.79 -19.22
C VAL A 262 11.57 11.86 -18.13
N PRO A 263 11.18 11.90 -16.84
CA PRO A 263 12.16 11.90 -15.76
C PRO A 263 12.77 10.51 -15.60
N GLU A 264 14.07 10.49 -15.34
CA GLU A 264 14.81 9.27 -15.02
C GLU A 264 15.54 9.44 -13.70
N PHE A 265 15.71 8.34 -12.98
CA PHE A 265 16.35 8.36 -11.68
C PHE A 265 17.46 7.32 -11.64
N THR A 266 18.58 7.67 -11.03
CA THR A 266 19.71 6.75 -10.83
C THR A 266 19.90 6.57 -9.33
N VAL A 267 19.89 5.31 -8.87
CA VAL A 267 20.16 4.93 -7.49
C VAL A 267 21.48 4.19 -7.44
N GLN A 268 22.45 4.72 -6.71
CA GLN A 268 23.76 4.13 -6.50
C GLN A 268 23.86 3.57 -5.09
N VAL A 269 24.04 2.25 -4.99
CA VAL A 269 24.22 1.52 -3.73
C VAL A 269 25.70 1.17 -3.59
N PRO A 270 26.43 1.77 -2.64
CA PRO A 270 27.83 1.44 -2.47
C PRO A 270 28.00 0.04 -1.85
N GLY A 271 29.10 -0.63 -2.15
CA GLY A 271 29.33 -2.02 -1.73
C GLY A 271 29.41 -2.22 -0.21
N ASN A 272 29.69 -1.17 0.57
CA ASN A 272 29.65 -1.19 2.04
C ASN A 272 28.24 -0.98 2.63
N ALA A 273 27.26 -0.63 1.80
CA ALA A 273 25.86 -0.42 2.20
C ALA A 273 24.97 -1.60 1.79
N VAL A 274 25.52 -2.82 1.69
CA VAL A 274 24.76 -4.04 1.37
C VAL A 274 24.75 -5.03 2.55
N PRO A 275 23.67 -5.80 2.74
CA PRO A 275 22.44 -5.82 1.95
C PRO A 275 21.59 -4.55 2.14
N CYS A 276 21.02 -4.05 1.03
CA CYS A 276 20.20 -2.83 1.00
C CYS A 276 18.81 -3.10 0.44
N GLU A 277 17.77 -2.71 1.16
CA GLU A 277 16.41 -2.63 0.62
C GLU A 277 16.19 -1.22 0.05
N ILE A 278 15.76 -1.15 -1.21
CA ILE A 278 15.38 0.10 -1.89
C ILE A 278 13.90 0.04 -2.23
N VAL A 279 13.18 1.08 -1.83
CA VAL A 279 11.77 1.28 -2.17
C VAL A 279 11.64 2.62 -2.87
N CYS A 280 11.11 2.64 -4.09
CA CYS A 280 10.86 3.88 -4.82
C CYS A 280 9.41 4.01 -5.25
N CYS A 281 8.96 5.26 -5.34
CA CYS A 281 7.65 5.62 -5.83
C CYS A 281 7.73 6.83 -6.76
N VAL A 282 6.96 6.81 -7.85
CA VAL A 282 6.59 8.03 -8.58
C VAL A 282 5.10 8.26 -8.39
N SER A 283 4.78 9.42 -7.83
CA SER A 283 3.41 9.85 -7.52
C SER A 283 2.98 11.00 -8.43
N GLN A 284 1.75 10.89 -8.92
CA GLN A 284 1.01 12.03 -9.49
C GLN A 284 0.56 12.96 -8.36
N VAL A 285 0.40 14.25 -8.68
CA VAL A 285 -0.23 15.19 -7.73
C VAL A 285 -1.69 14.80 -7.57
N ASP A 286 -2.12 14.64 -6.32
CA ASP A 286 -3.51 14.33 -6.01
C ASP A 286 -4.47 15.38 -6.58
N LYS A 287 -5.33 14.95 -7.50
CA LYS A 287 -6.30 15.83 -8.16
C LYS A 287 -7.50 16.19 -7.28
N ARG A 288 -7.69 15.54 -6.12
CA ARG A 288 -8.80 15.84 -5.19
C ARG A 288 -8.75 17.26 -4.63
N SER A 289 -7.56 17.84 -4.52
CA SER A 289 -7.40 19.24 -4.10
C SER A 289 -7.87 20.25 -5.16
N MET A 290 -8.21 19.81 -6.37
CA MET A 290 -8.76 20.63 -7.45
C MET A 290 -10.13 20.11 -7.92
N GLN A 291 -10.70 19.13 -7.22
CA GLN A 291 -11.94 18.48 -7.62
C GLN A 291 -13.15 19.38 -7.33
N ILE A 292 -13.95 19.65 -8.36
CA ILE A 292 -15.23 20.34 -8.24
C ILE A 292 -16.37 19.31 -8.33
N GLY A 293 -17.16 19.19 -7.27
CA GLY A 293 -18.28 18.25 -7.18
C GLY A 293 -17.85 16.78 -7.00
N ARG A 294 -18.72 15.85 -7.42
CA ARG A 294 -18.55 14.39 -7.18
C ARG A 294 -17.69 13.67 -8.21
N HIS A 295 -17.36 14.33 -9.33
CA HIS A 295 -16.61 13.70 -10.41
C HIS A 295 -15.11 13.87 -10.18
N ARG A 296 -14.43 12.75 -9.97
CA ARG A 296 -12.98 12.71 -9.87
C ARG A 296 -12.38 12.38 -11.23
N GLU A 297 -11.48 13.23 -11.71
CA GLU A 297 -10.63 12.90 -12.85
C GLU A 297 -9.81 11.65 -12.58
N ARG A 298 -9.68 10.81 -13.61
CA ARG A 298 -8.88 9.60 -13.50
C ARG A 298 -7.38 9.97 -13.47
N GLU A 299 -6.62 9.18 -12.71
CA GLU A 299 -5.17 9.22 -12.73
C GLU A 299 -4.64 8.53 -14.00
N GLU A 300 -3.51 8.99 -14.50
CA GLU A 300 -2.91 8.39 -15.68
C GLU A 300 -2.10 7.16 -15.30
N ALA A 301 -1.87 6.25 -16.25
CA ALA A 301 -1.11 5.05 -15.97
C ALA A 301 0.40 5.30 -16.05
N LEU A 302 1.08 5.12 -14.91
CA LEU A 302 2.54 5.18 -14.81
C LEU A 302 3.12 3.76 -14.73
N LEU A 303 4.20 3.51 -15.46
CA LEU A 303 5.01 2.30 -15.38
C LEU A 303 6.44 2.66 -14.99
N LEU A 304 6.91 2.15 -13.87
CA LEU A 304 8.31 2.22 -13.49
C LEU A 304 9.03 0.94 -13.87
N LYS A 305 10.21 1.06 -14.44
CA LYS A 305 11.12 -0.04 -14.76
C LYS A 305 12.48 0.21 -14.13
N VAL A 306 13.02 -0.81 -13.49
CA VAL A 306 14.35 -0.75 -12.85
C VAL A 306 15.31 -1.63 -13.63
N TYR A 307 16.37 -1.01 -14.13
CA TYR A 307 17.47 -1.66 -14.84
C TYR A 307 18.74 -1.58 -14.01
N GLN A 308 19.53 -2.65 -14.04
CA GLN A 308 20.87 -2.62 -13.48
C GLN A 308 21.86 -2.10 -14.53
N GLN A 309 22.77 -1.21 -14.13
CA GLN A 309 23.87 -0.77 -14.97
C GLN A 309 24.94 -1.86 -15.05
N LEU A 310 25.37 -2.20 -16.27
CA LEU A 310 26.45 -3.16 -16.52
C LEU A 310 27.77 -2.44 -16.77
N GLU A 311 27.73 -1.42 -17.64
CA GLU A 311 28.86 -0.56 -17.99
C GLU A 311 28.40 0.89 -18.13
N ARG A 312 29.29 1.81 -18.48
CA ARG A 312 28.92 3.21 -18.71
C ARG A 312 27.88 3.30 -19.83
N GLU A 313 26.67 3.77 -19.48
CA GLU A 313 25.51 3.93 -20.39
C GLU A 313 24.95 2.62 -21.00
N ILE A 314 25.41 1.46 -20.53
CA ILE A 314 24.88 0.14 -20.91
C ILE A 314 24.17 -0.48 -19.72
N PHE A 315 22.90 -0.81 -19.91
CA PHE A 315 22.04 -1.38 -18.88
C PHE A 315 21.61 -2.79 -19.24
N SER A 316 21.32 -3.60 -18.23
CA SER A 316 20.80 -4.94 -18.40
C SER A 316 19.46 -4.92 -19.13
N ALA A 317 19.30 -5.75 -20.15
CA ALA A 317 18.01 -6.00 -20.80
C ALA A 317 17.04 -6.76 -19.87
N HIS A 318 17.55 -7.41 -18.82
CA HIS A 318 16.74 -8.05 -17.79
C HIS A 318 16.39 -7.03 -16.70
N LEU A 319 15.09 -6.79 -16.54
CA LEU A 319 14.57 -5.92 -15.49
C LEU A 319 14.84 -6.51 -14.10
N VAL A 320 15.30 -5.67 -13.19
CA VAL A 320 15.36 -6.00 -11.75
C VAL A 320 13.93 -6.11 -11.22
N CYS A 321 13.13 -5.08 -11.45
CA CYS A 321 11.72 -5.06 -11.14
C CYS A 321 10.97 -4.00 -11.96
N ARG A 322 9.64 -4.02 -11.85
CA ARG A 322 8.75 -3.02 -12.46
C ARG A 322 7.49 -2.84 -11.61
N SER A 323 6.84 -1.69 -11.73
CA SER A 323 5.54 -1.42 -11.11
C SER A 323 4.39 -2.09 -11.87
N ASN A 324 3.17 -1.96 -11.35
CA ASN A 324 1.99 -2.14 -12.19
C ASN A 324 1.96 -1.06 -13.29
N TRP A 325 1.29 -1.33 -14.40
CA TRP A 325 0.98 -0.32 -15.42
C TRP A 325 -0.52 -0.06 -15.43
N ILE A 326 -0.99 0.59 -14.36
CA ILE A 326 -2.41 0.83 -14.12
C ILE A 326 -2.62 2.31 -13.77
N PRO A 327 -3.84 2.85 -13.95
CA PRO A 327 -4.16 4.26 -13.76
C PRO A 327 -4.45 4.51 -12.29
N VAL A 328 -3.38 4.64 -11.53
CA VAL A 328 -3.35 4.90 -10.09
C VAL A 328 -2.37 6.04 -9.83
N ARG A 329 -2.57 6.74 -8.71
CA ARG A 329 -1.73 7.88 -8.35
C ARG A 329 -0.25 7.51 -8.19
N ASP A 330 0.02 6.38 -7.55
CA ASP A 330 1.35 5.96 -7.11
C ASP A 330 1.83 4.73 -7.88
N ALA A 331 3.00 4.82 -8.53
CA ALA A 331 3.68 3.67 -9.11
C ALA A 331 4.88 3.27 -8.23
N MET A 332 4.86 2.06 -7.69
CA MET A 332 5.86 1.54 -6.75
C MET A 332 6.78 0.52 -7.40
N VAL A 333 8.07 0.57 -7.06
CA VAL A 333 9.06 -0.49 -7.25
C VAL A 333 9.83 -0.72 -5.96
N ALA A 334 10.17 -1.97 -5.68
CA ALA A 334 11.03 -2.31 -4.55
C ALA A 334 11.94 -3.49 -4.90
N TRP A 335 13.20 -3.38 -4.52
CA TRP A 335 14.21 -4.41 -4.73
C TRP A 335 15.21 -4.43 -3.57
N LYS A 336 15.93 -5.54 -3.45
CA LYS A 336 16.97 -5.75 -2.46
C LYS A 336 18.29 -5.99 -3.19
N CYS A 337 19.29 -5.17 -2.91
CA CYS A 337 20.64 -5.31 -3.41
C CYS A 337 21.44 -6.20 -2.46
N ASN A 338 22.04 -7.26 -3.01
CA ASN A 338 22.98 -8.10 -2.26
C ASN A 338 24.43 -7.67 -2.51
N GLU A 339 24.69 -6.99 -3.64
CA GLU A 339 25.98 -6.38 -3.97
C GLU A 339 25.79 -4.91 -4.34
N GLY A 340 26.88 -4.14 -4.24
CA GLY A 340 26.88 -2.73 -4.62
C GLY A 340 26.67 -2.59 -6.13
N GLY A 341 26.00 -1.52 -6.55
CA GLY A 341 25.69 -1.32 -7.96
C GLY A 341 24.91 -0.05 -8.23
N THR A 342 24.73 0.24 -9.53
CA THR A 342 23.96 1.39 -9.99
C THR A 342 22.71 0.91 -10.71
N PHE A 343 21.57 1.48 -10.33
CA PHE A 343 20.26 1.11 -10.83
C PHE A 343 19.60 2.32 -11.47
N LYS A 344 19.05 2.13 -12.66
CA LYS A 344 18.35 3.14 -13.43
C LYS A 344 16.86 2.88 -13.40
N ILE A 345 16.10 3.87 -12.96
CA ILE A 345 14.64 3.86 -12.92
C ILE A 345 14.14 4.74 -14.06
N VAL A 346 13.37 4.12 -14.95
CA VAL A 346 12.72 4.79 -16.08
C VAL A 346 11.22 4.80 -15.82
N CYS A 347 10.60 5.97 -15.92
CA CYS A 347 9.15 6.13 -15.89
C CYS A 347 8.61 6.04 -17.33
N GLU A 348 7.50 5.37 -17.55
CA GLU A 348 6.84 5.27 -18.85
C GLU A 348 5.34 5.53 -18.70
N PHE A 349 4.74 6.16 -19.70
CA PHE A 349 3.32 6.46 -19.77
C PHE A 349 2.91 6.64 -21.24
N GLU A 350 1.61 6.74 -21.50
CA GLU A 350 1.06 6.82 -22.87
C GLU A 350 1.50 8.10 -23.61
N LYS A 351 1.53 8.04 -24.95
CA LYS A 351 2.12 9.09 -25.81
C LYS A 351 1.41 10.45 -25.73
N ASP A 352 0.11 10.45 -25.45
CA ASP A 352 -0.70 11.66 -25.44
C ASP A 352 -0.90 12.24 -24.03
N VAL A 353 -0.22 11.65 -23.04
CA VAL A 353 -0.33 12.05 -21.64
C VAL A 353 0.75 13.07 -21.27
N ALA A 354 0.36 14.08 -20.50
CA ALA A 354 1.28 15.04 -19.92
C ALA A 354 0.95 15.29 -18.45
N PHE A 355 1.99 15.52 -17.65
CA PHE A 355 1.87 15.83 -16.22
C PHE A 355 2.40 17.22 -15.94
N ASN A 356 1.72 17.94 -15.04
CA ASN A 356 2.24 19.22 -14.54
C ASN A 356 3.38 19.01 -13.54
N ARG A 357 3.32 17.91 -12.78
CA ARG A 357 4.31 17.58 -11.75
C ARG A 357 4.22 16.10 -11.41
N LEU A 358 5.37 15.47 -11.29
CA LEU A 358 5.55 14.15 -10.69
C LEU A 358 6.47 14.29 -9.47
N LEU A 359 6.20 13.47 -8.46
CA LEU A 359 6.99 13.38 -7.24
C LEU A 359 7.66 12.02 -7.20
N PHE A 360 8.99 11.99 -7.23
CA PHE A 360 9.76 10.77 -7.00
C PHE A 360 10.23 10.73 -5.56
N ARG A 361 10.04 9.58 -4.91
CA ARG A 361 10.51 9.30 -3.56
C ARG A 361 11.32 8.02 -3.59
N CYS A 362 12.50 8.04 -2.99
CA CYS A 362 13.39 6.90 -2.85
C CYS A 362 13.74 6.71 -1.38
N TYR A 363 13.60 5.48 -0.91
CA TYR A 363 13.86 5.07 0.46
C TYR A 363 14.91 3.97 0.44
N SER A 364 15.95 4.12 1.27
CA SER A 364 17.01 3.13 1.43
C SER A 364 17.08 2.65 2.86
N SER A 365 17.21 1.35 3.09
CA SER A 365 17.41 0.80 4.43
C SER A 365 18.84 0.99 4.97
N GLN A 366 19.76 1.47 4.13
CA GLN A 366 21.18 1.70 4.47
C GLN A 366 21.60 3.13 4.16
N PRO A 367 22.52 3.71 4.95
CA PRO A 367 23.04 5.05 4.69
C PRO A 367 23.88 5.10 3.41
N PHE A 368 24.22 6.31 2.97
CA PHE A 368 25.11 6.59 1.83
C PHE A 368 24.62 6.15 0.45
N VAL A 369 23.43 5.56 0.34
CA VAL A 369 22.78 5.35 -0.95
C VAL A 369 22.41 6.70 -1.55
N GLN A 370 22.83 6.92 -2.80
CA GLN A 370 22.57 8.15 -3.52
C GLN A 370 21.50 7.92 -4.57
N ALA A 371 20.38 8.63 -4.47
CA ALA A 371 19.41 8.75 -5.56
C ALA A 371 19.63 10.08 -6.26
N THR A 372 19.61 10.12 -7.59
CA THR A 372 19.76 11.34 -8.40
C THR A 372 18.73 11.37 -9.52
N ALA A 373 18.19 12.54 -9.83
CA ALA A 373 17.25 12.74 -10.94
C ALA A 373 17.96 13.35 -12.14
N HIS A 374 17.67 12.83 -13.34
CA HIS A 374 18.23 13.28 -14.61
C HIS A 374 17.12 13.43 -15.65
N LYS A 375 17.31 14.35 -16.61
CA LYS A 375 16.49 14.38 -17.83
C LYS A 375 17.12 13.45 -18.85
N SER A 376 16.33 12.55 -19.43
CA SER A 376 16.81 11.69 -20.52
C SER A 376 17.15 12.55 -21.73
N LEU A 377 18.39 12.51 -22.19
CA LEU A 377 18.83 13.15 -23.44
C LEU A 377 18.96 12.13 -24.58
N HIS A 378 19.13 10.84 -24.25
CA HIS A 378 19.43 9.78 -25.21
C HIS A 378 18.79 8.46 -24.78
N SER A 379 18.46 7.62 -25.75
CA SER A 379 17.99 6.26 -25.46
C SER A 379 19.11 5.40 -24.87
N HIS A 380 18.82 4.71 -23.77
CA HIS A 380 19.75 3.79 -23.12
C HIS A 380 20.03 2.56 -23.99
N ARG A 381 21.28 2.08 -23.99
CA ARG A 381 21.65 0.83 -24.65
C ARG A 381 21.37 -0.33 -23.70
N LEU A 382 20.57 -1.29 -24.16
CA LEU A 382 20.28 -2.50 -23.41
C LEU A 382 21.14 -3.66 -23.92
N ALA A 383 21.80 -4.37 -23.01
CA ALA A 383 22.60 -5.55 -23.31
C ALA A 383 22.17 -6.74 -22.44
N ARG A 384 22.30 -7.97 -22.95
CA ARG A 384 22.05 -9.17 -22.13
C ARG A 384 23.17 -9.29 -21.10
N PRO A 385 22.86 -9.35 -19.80
CA PRO A 385 23.89 -9.47 -18.78
C PRO A 385 24.53 -10.87 -18.85
N PRO A 386 25.85 -11.01 -18.59
CA PRO A 386 26.49 -12.32 -18.55
C PRO A 386 26.19 -13.09 -17.26
N TRP A 387 25.75 -12.39 -16.21
CA TRP A 387 25.41 -12.91 -14.89
C TRP A 387 23.98 -12.52 -14.46
N PRO A 388 23.41 -13.17 -13.45
CA PRO A 388 22.15 -12.73 -12.82
C PRO A 388 22.28 -11.32 -12.24
N SER A 389 21.14 -10.65 -12.01
CA SER A 389 21.17 -9.31 -11.39
C SER A 389 21.65 -9.39 -9.94
N ASP A 390 22.45 -8.39 -9.54
CA ASP A 390 22.94 -8.20 -8.16
C ASP A 390 21.82 -7.77 -7.20
N ALA A 391 20.64 -7.51 -7.75
CA ALA A 391 19.43 -7.16 -7.04
C ALA A 391 18.31 -8.16 -7.32
N ILE A 392 17.53 -8.43 -6.28
CA ILE A 392 16.33 -9.25 -6.36
C ILE A 392 15.10 -8.38 -6.18
N LYS A 393 14.04 -8.66 -6.93
CA LYS A 393 12.73 -8.04 -6.75
C LYS A 393 12.22 -8.30 -5.33
N TRP A 394 11.82 -7.24 -4.62
CA TRP A 394 11.46 -7.29 -3.18
C TRP A 394 9.99 -6.93 -2.90
N THR A 395 9.14 -7.01 -3.91
CA THR A 395 7.68 -6.89 -3.84
C THR A 395 7.06 -7.73 -4.96
N PHE A 396 5.77 -8.05 -4.89
CA PHE A 396 5.05 -8.64 -6.02
C PHE A 396 4.31 -7.62 -6.87
N THR A 397 4.34 -6.34 -6.51
CA THR A 397 3.85 -5.24 -7.35
C THR A 397 4.46 -5.34 -8.75
N GLY A 398 3.62 -5.29 -9.80
CA GLY A 398 4.04 -5.49 -11.19
C GLY A 398 4.42 -6.93 -11.61
N CYS A 399 4.28 -7.93 -10.72
CA CYS A 399 4.27 -9.34 -11.10
C CYS A 399 2.94 -9.67 -11.76
N ARG A 400 2.97 -10.15 -13.00
CA ARG A 400 1.79 -10.64 -13.71
C ARG A 400 2.20 -11.79 -14.60
N ALA A 401 1.45 -12.89 -14.57
CA ALA A 401 1.68 -14.01 -15.46
C ALA A 401 1.54 -13.55 -16.91
N GLU A 402 2.43 -14.02 -17.78
CA GLU A 402 2.47 -13.60 -19.18
C GLU A 402 1.15 -13.89 -19.92
N THR A 403 0.52 -15.03 -19.61
CA THR A 403 -0.79 -15.44 -20.12
C THR A 403 -1.93 -14.49 -19.75
N ARG A 404 -1.72 -13.60 -18.78
CA ARG A 404 -2.71 -12.61 -18.32
C ARG A 404 -2.41 -11.20 -18.79
N LEU A 405 -1.27 -10.94 -19.42
CA LEU A 405 -0.97 -9.62 -19.98
C LEU A 405 -1.77 -9.44 -21.27
N SER A 406 -2.64 -8.43 -21.31
CA SER A 406 -3.36 -8.06 -22.53
C SER A 406 -2.41 -7.46 -23.57
N SER A 407 -1.42 -6.70 -23.11
CA SER A 407 -0.37 -6.10 -23.92
C SER A 407 0.88 -5.88 -23.08
N ARG A 408 2.05 -5.81 -23.74
CA ARG A 408 3.32 -5.39 -23.13
C ARG A 408 3.60 -3.89 -23.35
N SER A 409 2.88 -3.26 -24.28
CA SER A 409 3.12 -1.89 -24.75
C SER A 409 2.01 -0.92 -24.37
N GLU A 410 0.99 -1.38 -23.66
CA GLU A 410 -0.15 -0.57 -23.24
C GLU A 410 -0.48 -0.81 -21.77
N PRO A 411 -1.00 0.21 -21.06
CA PRO A 411 -1.51 0.05 -19.72
C PRO A 411 -2.61 -1.01 -19.65
N GLU A 412 -2.76 -1.59 -18.47
CA GLU A 412 -3.89 -2.48 -18.23
C GLU A 412 -5.17 -1.64 -18.14
N PRO A 413 -6.28 -2.12 -18.73
CA PRO A 413 -7.52 -1.37 -18.72
C PRO A 413 -8.04 -1.27 -17.29
N TYR A 414 -8.40 -0.06 -16.89
CA TYR A 414 -9.06 0.17 -15.60
C TYR A 414 -10.39 -0.56 -15.52
N ASN A 415 -10.56 -1.31 -14.45
CA ASN A 415 -11.78 -2.02 -14.16
C ASN A 415 -12.43 -1.41 -12.91
N SER A 416 -13.47 -0.61 -13.12
CA SER A 416 -14.19 0.07 -12.05
C SER A 416 -14.76 -0.85 -10.97
N ARG A 417 -14.94 -2.15 -11.23
CA ARG A 417 -15.42 -3.13 -10.23
C ARG A 417 -14.31 -3.65 -9.32
N THR A 418 -13.08 -3.69 -9.81
CA THR A 418 -11.90 -4.20 -9.07
C THR A 418 -10.98 -3.09 -8.61
N ASP A 419 -10.98 -1.94 -9.26
CA ASP A 419 -9.96 -0.91 -9.03
C ASP A 419 -10.50 0.27 -8.22
N ARG A 420 -11.82 0.35 -8.01
CA ARG A 420 -12.45 1.29 -7.07
C ARG A 420 -12.76 0.63 -5.73
N LEU A 421 -12.82 1.45 -4.68
CA LEU A 421 -13.55 1.09 -3.47
C LEU A 421 -15.00 0.70 -3.83
N ARG A 422 -15.47 -0.45 -3.35
CA ARG A 422 -16.79 -0.98 -3.69
C ARG A 422 -17.87 -0.26 -2.89
N ARG A 423 -18.92 0.20 -3.57
CA ARG A 423 -20.08 0.84 -2.92
C ARG A 423 -21.00 -0.22 -2.30
N HIS A 424 -21.45 -0.01 -1.06
CA HIS A 424 -22.37 -0.92 -0.38
C HIS A 424 -23.79 -0.80 -0.96
N ARG A 425 -24.39 -1.91 -1.44
CA ARG A 425 -25.72 -1.91 -2.08
C ARG A 425 -26.90 -1.69 -1.12
N ARG A 426 -26.77 -2.06 0.16
CA ARG A 426 -27.84 -1.87 1.17
C ARG A 426 -27.93 -0.44 1.71
N HIS A 427 -26.91 0.37 1.46
CA HIS A 427 -26.90 1.77 1.86
C HIS A 427 -26.84 2.64 0.61
N LYS A 428 -27.95 2.68 -0.14
CA LYS A 428 -28.17 3.76 -1.11
C LYS A 428 -28.15 5.14 -0.44
N SER A 429 -28.24 5.19 0.90
CA SER A 429 -28.34 6.37 1.75
C SER A 429 -27.13 6.68 2.64
N ARG A 430 -26.15 5.78 2.87
CA ARG A 430 -25.01 6.03 3.79
C ARG A 430 -23.67 6.33 3.11
N CYS A 431 -23.74 6.92 1.94
CA CYS A 431 -22.66 7.76 1.40
C CYS A 431 -23.33 8.87 0.57
N LEU A 432 -24.36 9.46 1.18
CA LEU A 432 -25.11 10.60 0.72
C LEU A 432 -24.94 11.68 1.79
N VAL A 433 -23.82 12.39 1.77
CA VAL A 433 -23.98 13.84 1.90
C VAL A 433 -24.38 14.25 0.49
N GLN A 434 -25.70 14.33 0.29
CA GLN A 434 -26.31 14.62 -0.99
C GLN A 434 -26.50 16.12 -1.18
#